data_AF-A0AAN8WZ71-F1
#
_entry.id   AF-A0AAN8WZ71-F1
#
_cell.length_a   1.000
_cell.length_b   1.000
_cell.length_c   1.000
_cell.angle_alpha   90.00
_cell.angle_beta   90.00
_cell.angle_gamma   90.00
#
_symmetry.space_group_name_H-M   'P 1'
#
loop_
_entity.id
_entity.type
_entity.pdbx_description
1 polymer ?
#
loop_
_entity_poly.entity_id
_entity_poly.type
_entity_poly.pdbx_seq_one_letter_code
_entity_poly.pdbx_strand_id
1 'polypeptide(L)'
;VRKNADDLKEALEKVLAPMFCNAMTIASEDQKSKLDKLLNLWESKIKLEDDVVMQLKKPVESWGSFEKAMIDEFPQVVATINQHIDSTFEGYKQQHNAFVQHATGQIQSLANQKQQIEQQAAAAAAAAA
;
A
#
# COMPACT_ATOMS: atom_id res chain seq x y z
N VAL A 1 43.55 -13.65 -9.10
CA VAL A 1 42.23 -12.99 -9.27
C VAL A 1 41.28 -14.04 -9.86
N ARG A 2 40.19 -14.39 -9.16
CA ARG A 2 39.24 -15.42 -9.62
C ARG A 2 38.39 -14.84 -10.77
N LYS A 3 38.21 -15.61 -11.84
CA LYS A 3 37.73 -15.16 -13.15
C LYS A 3 36.28 -14.60 -13.22
N ASN A 4 35.54 -14.51 -12.12
CA ASN A 4 34.17 -13.98 -12.03
C ASN A 4 33.98 -13.01 -10.84
N ALA A 5 35.08 -12.58 -10.21
CA ALA A 5 34.99 -11.71 -9.03
C ALA A 5 34.51 -10.29 -9.39
N ASP A 6 34.86 -9.83 -10.60
CA ASP A 6 34.53 -8.48 -11.07
C ASP A 6 33.06 -8.41 -11.51
N ASP A 7 32.55 -9.39 -12.27
CA ASP A 7 31.11 -9.48 -12.62
C ASP A 7 30.22 -9.56 -11.38
N LEU A 8 30.66 -10.31 -10.36
CA LEU A 8 29.95 -10.40 -9.08
C LEU A 8 29.98 -9.06 -8.33
N LYS A 9 31.12 -8.36 -8.32
CA LYS A 9 31.25 -7.03 -7.72
C LYS A 9 30.29 -6.04 -8.39
N GLU A 10 30.28 -6.01 -9.73
CA GLU A 10 29.42 -5.14 -10.52
C GLU A 10 27.93 -5.43 -10.30
N ALA A 11 27.54 -6.71 -10.30
CA ALA A 11 26.17 -7.13 -10.01
C ALA A 11 25.75 -6.75 -8.57
N LEU A 12 26.67 -6.87 -7.61
CA LEU A 12 26.41 -6.51 -6.22
C LEU A 12 26.27 -4.99 -6.05
N GLU A 13 27.10 -4.19 -6.73
CA GLU A 13 27.04 -2.72 -6.68
C GLU A 13 25.70 -2.18 -7.19
N LYS A 14 25.10 -2.81 -8.21
CA LYS A 14 23.78 -2.45 -8.75
C LYS A 14 22.63 -2.62 -7.76
N VAL A 15 22.75 -3.53 -6.79
CA VAL A 15 21.69 -3.81 -5.79
C VAL A 15 22.04 -3.30 -4.39
N LEU A 16 23.31 -3.00 -4.15
CA LEU A 16 23.83 -2.62 -2.83
C LEU A 16 23.22 -1.31 -2.32
N ALA A 17 23.16 -0.28 -3.17
CA ALA A 17 22.58 1.00 -2.81
C ALA A 17 21.07 0.88 -2.47
N PRO A 18 20.21 0.29 -3.32
CA PRO A 18 18.80 0.07 -2.99
C PRO A 18 18.60 -0.74 -1.71
N MET A 19 19.34 -1.83 -1.51
CA MET A 19 19.21 -2.68 -0.32
C MET A 19 19.59 -1.95 0.97
N PHE A 20 20.74 -1.26 0.97
CA PHE A 20 21.19 -0.51 2.14
C PHE A 20 20.25 0.66 2.45
N CYS A 21 19.85 1.42 1.42
CA CYS A 21 18.99 2.59 1.59
C CYS A 21 17.60 2.21 2.11
N ASN A 22 17.00 1.12 1.61
CA ASN A 22 15.75 0.58 2.15
C ASN A 22 15.93 0.13 3.61
N ALA A 23 16.97 -0.65 3.90
CA ALA A 23 17.26 -1.11 5.24
C ALA A 23 17.43 0.06 6.23
N MET A 24 18.13 1.12 5.85
CA MET A 24 18.29 2.33 6.67
C MET A 24 16.98 3.07 6.90
N THR A 25 16.07 3.06 5.92
CA THR A 25 14.77 3.75 6.00
C THR A 25 13.83 3.08 7.00
N ILE A 26 13.85 1.74 7.08
CA ILE A 26 12.96 0.97 7.97
C ILE A 26 13.59 0.55 9.30
N ALA A 27 14.90 0.71 9.44
CA ALA A 27 15.64 0.28 10.62
C ALA A 27 15.27 1.07 11.89
N SER A 28 15.28 0.37 13.03
CA SER A 28 15.33 0.99 14.35
C SER A 28 16.66 1.71 14.58
N GLU A 29 16.73 2.56 15.61
CA GLU A 29 17.93 3.35 15.92
C GLU A 29 19.19 2.50 16.19
N ASP A 30 19.04 1.37 16.92
CA ASP A 30 20.15 0.44 17.14
C ASP A 30 20.65 -0.20 15.84
N GLN A 31 19.73 -0.53 14.92
CA GLN A 31 20.06 -1.08 13.62
C GLN A 31 20.71 -0.05 12.71
N LYS A 32 20.26 1.22 12.75
CA LYS A 32 20.90 2.32 12.04
C LYS A 32 22.35 2.50 12.46
N SER A 33 22.64 2.48 13.76
CA SER A 33 24.02 2.55 14.26
C SER A 33 24.91 1.42 13.72
N LYS A 34 24.35 0.20 13.54
CA LYS A 34 25.07 -0.93 12.94
C LYS A 34 25.29 -0.73 11.43
N LEU A 35 24.29 -0.19 10.72
CA LEU A 35 24.38 0.12 9.30
C LEU A 35 25.38 1.25 9.03
N ASP A 36 25.45 2.27 9.89
CA ASP A 36 26.47 3.32 9.79
C ASP A 36 27.89 2.76 9.98
N LYS A 37 28.08 1.85 10.94
CA LYS A 37 29.37 1.15 11.11
C LYS A 37 29.72 0.31 9.88
N LEU A 38 28.73 -0.32 9.26
CA LEU A 38 28.90 -1.09 8.03
C LEU A 38 29.34 -0.17 6.88
N LEU A 39 28.70 0.99 6.71
CA LEU A 39 29.07 1.96 5.69
C LEU A 39 30.51 2.46 5.87
N ASN A 40 30.90 2.83 7.09
CA ASN A 40 32.29 3.23 7.39
C ASN A 40 33.30 2.09 7.08
N LEU A 41 32.92 0.84 7.36
CA LEU A 41 33.74 -0.32 7.03
C LEU A 41 33.87 -0.51 5.52
N TRP A 42 32.79 -0.31 4.77
CA TRP A 42 32.82 -0.37 3.32
C TRP A 42 33.70 0.74 2.74
N GLU A 43 33.55 1.99 3.16
CA GLU A 43 34.40 3.10 2.70
C GLU A 43 35.89 2.88 2.98
N SER A 44 36.23 2.22 4.10
CA SER A 44 37.63 1.97 4.48
C SER A 44 38.24 0.72 3.85
N LYS A 45 37.45 -0.30 3.50
CA LYS A 45 37.96 -1.62 3.09
C LYS A 45 37.56 -2.04 1.68
N ILE A 46 36.48 -1.48 1.14
CA ILE A 46 35.93 -1.82 -0.16
C ILE A 46 36.03 -0.57 -1.02
N LYS A 47 36.69 -0.67 -2.17
CA LYS A 47 36.67 0.41 -3.17
C LYS A 47 35.31 0.39 -3.86
N LEU A 48 34.34 1.03 -3.22
CA LEU A 48 33.06 1.39 -3.82
C LEU A 48 33.27 2.61 -4.73
N GLU A 49 32.49 2.69 -5.79
CA GLU A 49 32.45 3.87 -6.66
C GLU A 49 31.85 5.08 -5.91
N ASP A 50 32.32 6.29 -6.25
CA ASP A 50 31.95 7.52 -5.54
C ASP A 50 30.45 7.82 -5.60
N ASP A 51 29.79 7.46 -6.71
CA ASP A 51 28.35 7.63 -6.90
C ASP A 51 27.54 6.72 -5.96
N VAL A 52 27.97 5.45 -5.81
CA VAL A 52 27.38 4.50 -4.86
C VAL A 52 27.54 5.01 -3.44
N VAL A 53 28.74 5.48 -3.06
CA VAL A 53 28.98 6.04 -1.72
C VAL A 53 28.09 7.26 -1.46
N MET A 54 27.94 8.16 -2.44
CA MET A 54 27.07 9.32 -2.32
C MET A 54 25.61 8.92 -2.10
N GLN A 55 25.13 7.88 -2.79
CA GLN A 55 23.78 7.36 -2.59
C GLN A 55 23.60 6.79 -1.17
N LEU A 56 24.57 5.99 -0.69
CA LEU A 56 24.53 5.37 0.64
C LEU A 56 24.53 6.39 1.78
N LYS A 57 25.17 7.55 1.60
CA LYS A 57 25.17 8.65 2.59
C LYS A 57 23.84 9.39 2.68
N LYS A 58 22.96 9.22 1.70
CA LYS A 58 21.64 9.86 1.64
C LYS A 58 20.54 8.81 1.48
N PRO A 59 20.39 7.88 2.42
CA PRO A 59 19.59 6.68 2.22
C PRO A 59 18.12 6.99 1.88
N VAL A 60 17.53 8.01 2.50
CA VAL A 60 16.13 8.40 2.25
C VAL A 60 15.94 8.99 0.84
N GLU A 61 16.80 9.93 0.43
CA GLU A 61 16.73 10.57 -0.89
C GLU A 61 16.99 9.55 -2.01
N SER A 62 18.01 8.70 -1.82
CA SER A 62 18.40 7.66 -2.78
C SER A 62 17.33 6.59 -2.92
N TRP A 63 16.71 6.17 -1.81
CA TRP A 63 15.59 5.22 -1.84
C TRP A 63 14.39 5.79 -2.59
N GLY A 64 13.98 7.03 -2.29
CA GLY A 64 12.85 7.66 -3.00
C GLY A 64 13.11 7.86 -4.50
N SER A 65 14.36 8.15 -4.88
CA SER A 65 14.76 8.25 -6.29
C SER A 65 14.70 6.89 -6.99
N PHE A 66 15.13 5.83 -6.32
CA PHE A 66 15.06 4.46 -6.82
C PHE A 66 13.60 3.98 -6.98
N GLU A 67 12.73 4.23 -6.00
CA GLU A 67 11.30 3.91 -6.09
C GLU A 67 10.64 4.61 -7.28
N LYS A 68 10.95 5.89 -7.50
CA LYS A 68 10.45 6.63 -8.66
C LYS A 68 10.92 6.02 -9.97
N ALA A 69 12.20 5.69 -10.08
CA ALA A 69 12.75 5.05 -11.28
C ALA A 69 12.07 3.71 -11.58
N MET A 70 11.78 2.90 -10.55
CA MET A 70 11.04 1.64 -10.71
C MET A 70 9.61 1.86 -11.20
N ILE A 71 8.91 2.88 -10.70
CA ILE A 71 7.57 3.24 -11.17
C ILE A 71 7.61 3.60 -12.67
N ASP A 72 8.60 4.39 -13.07
CA ASP A 72 8.79 4.81 -14.46
C ASP A 72 9.21 3.64 -15.37
N GLU A 73 9.96 2.66 -14.85
CA GLU A 73 10.41 1.46 -15.57
C GLU A 73 9.29 0.42 -15.76
N PHE A 74 8.38 0.30 -14.80
CA PHE A 74 7.32 -0.71 -14.78
C PHE A 74 5.89 -0.13 -14.87
N PRO A 75 5.57 0.72 -15.86
CA PRO A 75 4.28 1.41 -15.93
C PRO A 75 3.09 0.46 -16.10
N GLN A 76 3.29 -0.69 -16.75
CA GLN A 76 2.24 -1.69 -16.94
C GLN A 76 1.84 -2.40 -15.63
N VAL A 77 2.81 -2.63 -14.74
CA VAL A 77 2.56 -3.21 -13.42
C VAL A 77 1.75 -2.22 -12.60
N VAL A 78 2.15 -0.95 -12.59
CA VAL A 78 1.43 0.14 -11.92
C VAL A 78 0.01 0.29 -12.46
N ALA A 79 -0.17 0.30 -13.78
CA ALA A 79 -1.49 0.39 -14.40
C ALA A 79 -2.41 -0.78 -14.00
N THR A 80 -1.87 -2.01 -13.96
CA THR A 80 -2.61 -3.20 -13.55
C THR A 80 -3.07 -3.11 -12.09
N ILE A 81 -2.18 -2.68 -11.20
CA ILE A 81 -2.52 -2.49 -9.78
C ILE A 81 -3.61 -1.42 -9.62
N ASN A 82 -3.48 -0.28 -10.30
CA ASN A 82 -4.48 0.78 -10.27
C ASN A 82 -5.84 0.30 -10.77
N GLN A 83 -5.87 -0.41 -11.89
CA GLN A 83 -7.12 -0.98 -12.43
C GLN A 83 -7.77 -1.97 -11.43
N HIS A 84 -6.97 -2.80 -10.77
CA HIS A 84 -7.47 -3.72 -9.75
C HIS A 84 -8.06 -2.97 -8.54
N ILE A 85 -7.39 -1.92 -8.07
CA ILE A 85 -7.86 -1.05 -6.99
C ILE A 85 -9.20 -0.41 -7.38
N ASP A 86 -9.27 0.20 -8.56
CA ASP A 86 -10.47 0.87 -9.06
C ASP A 86 -11.65 -0.10 -9.19
N SER A 87 -11.41 -1.28 -9.77
CA SER A 87 -12.44 -2.31 -9.91
C SER A 87 -12.94 -2.81 -8.56
N THR A 88 -12.04 -2.99 -7.59
CA THR A 88 -12.40 -3.47 -6.25
C THR A 88 -13.21 -2.41 -5.51
N PHE A 89 -12.79 -1.14 -5.60
CA PHE A 89 -13.47 -0.02 -4.98
C PHE A 89 -14.87 0.18 -5.55
N GLU A 90 -15.02 0.18 -6.88
CA GLU A 90 -16.32 0.33 -7.52
C GLU A 90 -17.24 -0.86 -7.18
N GLY A 91 -16.69 -2.08 -7.08
CA GLY A 91 -17.41 -3.24 -6.56
C GLY A 91 -17.96 -3.02 -5.15
N TYR A 92 -17.15 -2.53 -4.22
CA TYR A 92 -17.61 -2.22 -2.85
C TYR A 92 -18.68 -1.12 -2.83
N LYS A 93 -18.52 -0.09 -3.65
CA LYS A 93 -19.50 1.00 -3.77
C LYS A 93 -20.85 0.49 -4.27
N GLN A 94 -20.85 -0.39 -5.27
CA GLN A 94 -22.08 -1.01 -5.78
C GLN A 94 -22.77 -1.89 -4.73
N GLN A 95 -22.00 -2.71 -4.01
CA GLN A 95 -22.54 -3.53 -2.91
C GLN A 95 -23.15 -2.68 -1.80
N HIS A 96 -22.48 -1.59 -1.41
CA HIS A 96 -23.00 -0.65 -0.43
C HIS A 96 -24.32 -0.02 -0.91
N ASN A 97 -24.38 0.46 -2.15
CA ASN A 97 -25.60 1.04 -2.72
C ASN A 97 -26.75 0.04 -2.75
N ALA A 98 -26.49 -1.21 -3.17
CA ALA A 98 -27.50 -2.26 -3.17
C ALA A 98 -28.02 -2.56 -1.75
N PHE A 99 -27.12 -2.61 -0.76
CA PHE A 99 -27.49 -2.78 0.63
C PHE A 99 -28.37 -1.63 1.14
N VAL A 100 -27.99 -0.38 0.87
CA VAL A 100 -28.76 0.80 1.31
C VAL A 100 -30.16 0.79 0.69
N GLN A 101 -30.26 0.55 -0.62
CA GLN A 101 -31.55 0.46 -1.31
C GLN A 101 -32.45 -0.62 -0.69
N HIS A 102 -31.88 -1.79 -0.43
CA HIS A 102 -32.60 -2.90 0.18
C HIS A 102 -33.07 -2.55 1.61
N ALA A 103 -32.19 -2.01 2.45
CA ALA A 103 -32.54 -1.61 3.81
C ALA A 103 -33.62 -0.52 3.85
N THR A 104 -33.52 0.50 2.98
CA THR A 104 -34.54 1.54 2.86
C THR A 104 -35.88 0.98 2.41
N GLY A 105 -35.89 0.07 1.43
CA GLY A 105 -37.11 -0.61 0.97
C GLY A 105 -37.78 -1.43 2.09
N GLN A 106 -36.99 -2.15 2.89
CA GLN A 106 -37.52 -2.89 4.05
C GLN A 106 -38.13 -1.95 5.09
N ILE A 107 -37.46 -0.84 5.41
CA ILE A 107 -37.98 0.16 6.36
C ILE A 107 -39.33 0.71 5.88
N GLN A 108 -39.46 1.05 4.60
CA GLN A 108 -40.71 1.55 4.03
C GLN A 108 -41.83 0.51 4.08
N SER A 109 -41.52 -0.75 3.75
CA SER A 109 -42.48 -1.85 3.83
C SER A 109 -43.00 -2.05 5.26
N LEU A 110 -42.11 -2.06 6.25
CA LEU A 110 -42.46 -2.21 7.66
C LEU A 110 -43.29 -1.01 8.17
N ALA A 111 -42.96 0.21 7.75
CA ALA A 111 -43.72 1.40 8.10
C ALA A 111 -45.16 1.34 7.56
N ASN A 112 -45.34 0.94 6.30
CA ASN A 112 -46.65 0.77 5.69
C ASN A 112 -47.47 -0.33 6.37
N GLN A 113 -46.84 -1.47 6.70
CA GLN A 113 -47.51 -2.56 7.39
C GLN A 113 -47.97 -2.15 8.79
N LYS A 114 -47.13 -1.40 9.53
CA LYS A 114 -47.51 -0.85 10.83
C LYS A 114 -48.73 0.07 10.73
N GLN A 115 -48.75 0.98 9.76
CA GLN A 115 -49.87 1.90 9.56
C GLN A 115 -51.18 1.17 9.22
N GLN A 116 -51.13 0.11 8.39
CA GLN A 116 -52.31 -0.69 8.07
C GLN A 116 -52.87 -1.42 9.30
N ILE A 117 -51.99 -1.99 10.14
CA ILE A 117 -52.40 -2.67 11.37
C ILE A 117 -53.05 -1.67 12.34
N GLU A 118 -52.45 -0.49 12.51
CA GLU A 118 -53.01 0.57 13.38
C GLU A 118 -54.40 1.03 12.90
N GLN A 119 -54.60 1.20 11.59
CA GLN A 119 -55.90 1.55 11.02
C GLN A 119 -56.95 0.44 11.22
N GLN A 120 -56.58 -0.82 11.02
CA GLN A 120 -57.48 -1.95 11.26
C GLN A 120 -57.87 -2.08 12.73
N ALA A 121 -56.90 -1.90 13.65
CA ALA A 121 -57.16 -1.93 15.08
C ALA A 121 -58.10 -0.79 15.52
N ALA A 122 -57.90 0.43 15.00
CA ALA A 122 -58.77 1.56 15.28
C ALA A 122 -60.20 1.36 14.75
N ALA A 123 -60.35 0.82 13.54
CA ALA A 123 -61.66 0.51 12.96
C ALA A 123 -62.40 -0.59 13.73
N ALA A 124 -61.70 -1.64 14.16
CA ALA A 124 -62.27 -2.71 14.97
C ALA A 124 -62.72 -2.21 16.36
N ALA A 125 -61.94 -1.33 16.99
CA ALA A 125 -62.32 -0.71 18.26
C ALA A 125 -63.56 0.19 18.13
N ALA A 126 -63.67 0.95 17.03
CA ALA A 126 -64.82 1.80 16.77
C ALA A 126 -66.11 1.01 16.46
N ALA A 127 -66.01 -0.19 15.87
CA ALA A 127 -67.16 -1.05 15.58
C ALA A 127 -67.67 -1.82 16.82
N ALA A 128 -66.88 -1.90 17.88
CA ALA A 128 -67.22 -2.60 19.13
C ALA A 128 -67.75 -1.68 20.24
N ALA A 129 -67.78 -0.35 20.00
CA ALA A 129 -68.30 0.69 20.89
C ALA A 129 -69.68 1.16 20.44
#